data_AF-R6M1T3-F1
#
_entry.id   AF-R6M1T3-F1
#
_cell.length_a   1.000
_cell.length_b   1.000
_cell.length_c   1.000
_cell.angle_alpha   90.00
_cell.angle_beta   90.00
_cell.angle_gamma   90.00
#
_symmetry.space_group_name_H-M   'P 1'
#
loop_
_entity.id
_entity.type
_entity.pdbx_description
1 polymer ?
#
loop_
_entity_poly.entity_id
_entity_poly.type
_entity_poly.pdbx_seq_one_letter_code
_entity_poly.pdbx_strand_id
1 'polypeptide(L)'
;MRKKRILTVLLVSMALAALLAGCAEEEIGPAAPLVPAQTDEQPPASEPDESTVPEEPESEEEPEPQPDVGALLEAYLQTGGDAEKEALFAHPEEAAAEAMRRLLARPEEERDALCSDECEAAVLFRLVEELVQDDPAHWEKELDYSYLWERLAGMFQFYSAHYRMDGADWIAEHAPRGGSMMRAAWEAIPELRLDATACEAPVNYGVLVNARRIFGAVLSGKVQWLADHSFPNAQLWPLEGFSGTETRWTLTQEDSGEVTLTFTSEGENGKTGTLRYTPGEAEKQSLCSGYGRVEYIDADGESVSMTASTFEKPAAELGDESLPVSDAEMTLENGVQMGMDYNTLLELLGTDAAVVPVNTDCLPALEKQGVRYYCSIDESYVRRLSSVSFRFAEDTDLNKTAELPAARGIRLGDSMQSVLARMPDRGVTLNGAEYQAVYGYDHSDMDYAYLQFVANSFYSLALNTVGGQSLHIVFAHADNTVKMMDLFWEIA
;
A
#
# COMPACT_ATOMS: atom_id res chain seq x y z
N MET A 1 -2.50 20.95 13.59
CA MET A 1 -3.09 19.60 13.62
C MET A 1 -4.61 19.61 13.84
N ARG A 2 -5.15 20.17 14.95
CA ARG A 2 -6.61 20.22 15.23
C ARG A 2 -7.52 20.86 14.14
N LYS A 3 -7.01 21.85 13.40
CA LYS A 3 -7.75 22.51 12.29
C LYS A 3 -7.68 21.77 10.95
N LYS A 4 -6.67 20.91 10.72
CA LYS A 4 -6.55 20.12 9.48
C LYS A 4 -7.56 18.96 9.50
N ARG A 5 -7.69 18.24 10.62
CA ARG A 5 -8.65 17.14 10.81
C ARG A 5 -10.12 17.56 10.63
N ILE A 6 -10.52 18.72 11.16
CA ILE A 6 -11.87 19.27 10.98
C ILE A 6 -12.15 19.61 9.51
N LEU A 7 -11.13 20.08 8.77
CA LEU A 7 -11.26 20.43 7.36
C LEU A 7 -11.36 19.17 6.48
N THR A 8 -10.59 18.11 6.78
CA THR A 8 -10.65 16.82 6.07
C THR A 8 -11.99 16.13 6.26
N VAL A 9 -12.53 16.09 7.48
CA VAL A 9 -13.85 15.48 7.78
C VAL A 9 -15.00 16.26 7.11
N LEU A 10 -14.93 17.60 7.06
CA LEU A 10 -15.90 18.43 6.33
C LEU A 10 -15.81 18.26 4.81
N LEU A 11 -14.60 18.09 4.26
CA LEU A 11 -14.38 17.88 2.83
C LEU A 11 -14.87 16.50 2.38
N VAL A 12 -14.64 15.44 3.17
CA VAL A 12 -15.19 14.09 2.89
C VAL A 12 -16.73 14.11 2.95
N SER A 13 -17.30 14.81 3.92
CA SER A 13 -18.76 14.98 4.03
C SER A 13 -19.37 15.78 2.86
N MET A 14 -18.66 16.78 2.32
CA MET A 14 -19.10 17.54 1.15
C MET A 14 -18.88 16.80 -0.17
N ALA A 15 -17.81 16.00 -0.30
CA ALA A 15 -17.58 15.14 -1.46
C ALA A 15 -18.67 14.06 -1.59
N LEU A 16 -19.11 13.50 -0.46
CA LEU A 16 -20.22 12.55 -0.40
C LEU A 16 -21.56 13.17 -0.82
N ALA A 17 -21.76 14.47 -0.57
CA ALA A 17 -22.95 15.20 -1.00
C ALA A 17 -22.95 15.55 -2.51
N ALA A 18 -21.77 15.70 -3.13
CA ALA A 18 -21.64 15.99 -4.56
C ALA A 18 -21.89 14.75 -5.44
N LEU A 19 -21.52 13.56 -4.97
CA LEU A 19 -21.80 12.27 -5.63
C LEU A 19 -23.31 11.97 -5.77
N LEU A 20 -24.15 12.55 -4.92
CA LEU A 20 -25.61 12.33 -4.93
C LEU A 20 -26.38 13.23 -5.92
N ALA A 21 -25.72 14.19 -6.59
CA ALA A 21 -26.40 15.20 -7.41
C ALA A 21 -26.19 15.09 -8.94
N GLY A 22 -25.35 14.17 -9.42
CA GLY A 22 -24.94 14.10 -10.83
C GLY A 22 -25.51 12.91 -11.61
N CYS A 23 -26.83 12.80 -11.74
CA CYS A 23 -27.46 11.87 -12.70
C CYS A 23 -27.95 12.65 -13.92
N ALA A 24 -27.20 12.60 -15.03
CA ALA A 24 -27.70 12.87 -16.37
C ALA A 24 -26.93 12.01 -17.38
N GLU A 25 -27.62 11.01 -17.93
CA GLU A 25 -27.13 10.08 -18.96
C GLU A 25 -26.89 10.78 -20.31
N GLU A 26 -25.88 10.35 -21.06
CA GLU A 26 -25.83 10.56 -22.52
C GLU A 26 -25.48 9.24 -23.23
N GLU A 27 -26.34 8.84 -24.18
CA GLU A 27 -26.35 7.58 -24.91
C GLU A 27 -25.16 7.43 -25.90
N ILE A 28 -24.56 6.24 -25.99
CA ILE A 28 -23.58 5.87 -27.03
C ILE A 28 -24.21 4.88 -28.02
N GLY A 29 -24.20 5.24 -29.31
CA GLY A 29 -24.68 4.43 -30.43
C GLY A 29 -23.72 3.34 -30.91
N PRO A 30 -24.17 2.41 -31.79
CA PRO A 30 -23.55 1.09 -31.95
C PRO A 30 -22.39 1.02 -32.95
N ALA A 31 -21.48 0.07 -32.71
CA ALA A 31 -20.32 -0.27 -33.51
C ALA A 31 -20.65 -1.00 -34.83
N ALA A 32 -19.79 -0.82 -35.84
CA ALA A 32 -19.82 -1.52 -37.13
C ALA A 32 -18.67 -2.56 -37.25
N PRO A 33 -18.80 -3.59 -38.10
CA PRO A 33 -18.16 -4.89 -37.89
C PRO A 33 -16.87 -5.14 -38.69
N LEU A 34 -16.08 -6.09 -38.17
CA LEU A 34 -14.90 -6.73 -38.77
C LEU A 34 -15.27 -7.67 -39.94
N VAL A 35 -14.42 -7.73 -40.97
CA VAL A 35 -14.43 -8.73 -42.06
C VAL A 35 -13.01 -9.27 -42.27
N PRO A 36 -12.80 -10.58 -42.59
CA PRO A 36 -11.53 -11.29 -42.38
C PRO A 36 -10.69 -11.60 -43.64
N ALA A 37 -9.41 -11.88 -43.37
CA ALA A 37 -8.34 -12.66 -44.04
C ALA A 37 -8.41 -13.07 -45.52
N GLN A 38 -7.27 -12.96 -46.23
CA GLN A 38 -6.83 -13.90 -47.29
C GLN A 38 -5.31 -14.12 -47.31
N THR A 39 -4.97 -15.38 -47.60
CA THR A 39 -3.68 -16.10 -47.65
C THR A 39 -3.05 -16.18 -49.07
N ASP A 40 -1.86 -16.81 -49.11
CA ASP A 40 -1.07 -17.37 -50.25
C ASP A 40 0.06 -16.44 -50.77
N GLU A 41 1.31 -16.85 -51.01
CA GLU A 41 1.84 -18.09 -51.61
C GLU A 41 3.27 -18.51 -51.12
N GLN A 42 3.64 -19.71 -51.55
CA GLN A 42 4.70 -20.68 -51.21
C GLN A 42 6.12 -20.41 -51.82
N PRO A 43 7.22 -21.12 -51.42
CA PRO A 43 8.62 -20.75 -51.68
C PRO A 43 9.33 -21.62 -52.75
N PRO A 44 10.62 -21.33 -53.06
CA PRO A 44 11.60 -22.38 -53.41
C PRO A 44 12.99 -22.09 -52.76
N ALA A 45 14.04 -22.92 -52.77
CA ALA A 45 14.32 -24.35 -52.90
C ALA A 45 15.82 -24.51 -52.57
N SER A 46 16.21 -25.62 -51.95
CA SER A 46 17.57 -26.01 -51.51
C SER A 46 18.54 -26.29 -52.69
N GLU A 47 19.83 -25.92 -52.68
CA GLU A 47 21.07 -26.67 -52.29
C GLU A 47 22.27 -26.06 -53.09
N PRO A 48 23.58 -26.41 -52.90
CA PRO A 48 24.31 -27.01 -51.77
C PRO A 48 25.65 -26.28 -51.40
N ASP A 49 26.29 -26.85 -50.38
CA ASP A 49 27.55 -26.60 -49.66
C ASP A 49 28.86 -26.60 -50.47
N GLU A 50 29.80 -25.68 -50.20
CA GLU A 50 31.27 -25.92 -50.19
C GLU A 50 32.06 -24.71 -49.66
N SER A 51 32.82 -24.90 -48.56
CA SER A 51 34.21 -24.41 -48.34
C SER A 51 34.46 -24.03 -46.88
N THR A 52 34.97 -25.01 -46.13
CA THR A 52 35.65 -24.85 -44.83
C THR A 52 36.88 -23.95 -44.96
N VAL A 53 36.87 -22.80 -44.28
CA VAL A 53 38.05 -21.97 -43.96
C VAL A 53 38.27 -22.08 -42.44
N PRO A 54 39.50 -22.25 -41.93
CA PRO A 54 39.73 -22.35 -40.49
C PRO A 54 39.54 -20.99 -39.83
N GLU A 55 38.70 -20.91 -38.80
CA GLU A 55 38.60 -19.76 -37.90
C GLU A 55 39.93 -19.59 -37.13
N GLU A 56 40.47 -18.37 -37.19
CA GLU A 56 41.50 -17.90 -36.26
C GLU A 56 40.86 -17.71 -34.87
N PRO A 57 41.61 -17.90 -33.77
CA PRO A 57 41.05 -17.74 -32.43
C PRO A 57 40.61 -16.30 -32.23
N GLU A 58 39.31 -16.10 -31.96
CA GLU A 58 38.75 -14.84 -31.51
C GLU A 58 39.54 -14.33 -30.30
N SER A 59 40.13 -13.14 -30.44
CA SER A 59 40.67 -12.40 -29.32
C SER A 59 39.52 -12.06 -28.38
N GLU A 60 39.65 -12.44 -27.10
CA GLU A 60 38.79 -11.93 -26.04
C GLU A 60 38.84 -10.39 -26.07
N GLU A 61 37.79 -9.76 -26.62
CA GLU A 61 37.58 -8.32 -26.50
C GLU A 61 37.42 -8.00 -25.01
N GLU A 62 38.31 -7.14 -24.49
CA GLU A 62 38.09 -6.52 -23.19
C GLU A 62 36.72 -5.84 -23.20
N PRO A 63 35.86 -6.04 -22.19
CA PRO A 63 34.54 -5.42 -22.17
C PRO A 63 34.71 -3.89 -22.24
N GLU A 64 34.03 -3.26 -23.20
CA GLU A 64 34.01 -1.79 -23.30
C GLU A 64 33.61 -1.18 -21.94
N PRO A 65 34.23 -0.04 -21.55
CA PRO A 65 33.89 0.61 -20.30
C PRO A 65 32.41 0.98 -20.32
N GLN A 66 31.63 0.36 -19.43
CA GLN A 66 30.21 0.68 -19.26
C GLN A 66 30.07 2.17 -18.92
N PRO A 67 29.12 2.88 -19.56
CA PRO A 67 28.93 4.30 -19.31
C PRO A 67 28.47 4.54 -17.87
N ASP A 68 29.02 5.59 -17.26
CA ASP A 68 28.61 6.04 -15.93
C ASP A 68 27.26 6.76 -16.02
N VAL A 69 26.18 5.99 -15.91
CA VAL A 69 24.80 6.48 -15.96
C VAL A 69 24.50 7.48 -14.86
N GLY A 70 25.14 7.37 -13.69
CA GLY A 70 25.00 8.33 -12.60
C GLY A 70 25.56 9.71 -12.98
N ALA A 71 26.73 9.74 -13.62
CA ALA A 71 27.31 10.97 -14.14
C ALA A 71 26.49 11.56 -15.30
N LEU A 72 25.96 10.71 -16.19
CA LEU A 72 25.08 11.15 -17.29
C LEU A 72 23.78 11.77 -16.76
N LEU A 73 23.16 11.15 -15.76
CA LEU A 73 21.94 11.67 -15.15
C LEU A 73 22.21 13.01 -14.46
N GLU A 74 23.33 13.14 -13.75
CA GLU A 74 23.73 14.40 -13.12
C GLU A 74 23.92 15.52 -14.17
N ALA A 75 24.57 15.21 -15.29
CA ALA A 75 24.71 16.16 -16.40
C ALA A 75 23.36 16.56 -16.99
N TYR A 76 22.46 15.59 -17.20
CA TYR A 76 21.11 15.83 -17.70
C TYR A 76 20.30 16.74 -16.76
N LEU A 77 20.35 16.51 -15.44
CA LEU A 77 19.65 17.35 -14.46
C LEU A 77 20.17 18.79 -14.42
N GLN A 78 21.45 19.01 -14.78
CA GLN A 78 22.05 20.35 -14.82
C GLN A 78 21.79 21.10 -16.13
N THR A 79 21.77 20.40 -17.27
CA THR A 79 21.72 21.03 -18.60
C THR A 79 20.35 20.92 -19.28
N GLY A 80 19.57 19.88 -18.95
CA GLY A 80 18.36 19.51 -19.68
C GLY A 80 18.62 19.16 -21.15
N GLY A 81 19.86 18.83 -21.53
CA GLY A 81 20.27 18.71 -22.92
C GLY A 81 19.80 17.43 -23.60
N ASP A 82 19.46 17.55 -24.89
CA ASP A 82 19.00 16.42 -25.72
C ASP A 82 20.08 15.34 -25.89
N ALA A 83 21.37 15.72 -25.87
CA ALA A 83 22.48 14.79 -26.04
C ALA A 83 22.66 13.89 -24.80
N GLU A 84 22.56 14.46 -23.60
CA GLU A 84 22.59 13.70 -22.35
C GLU A 84 21.37 12.79 -22.24
N LYS A 85 20.20 13.28 -22.67
CA LYS A 85 18.99 12.47 -22.77
C LYS A 85 19.18 11.29 -23.73
N GLU A 86 19.68 11.51 -24.93
CA GLU A 86 19.94 10.44 -25.90
C GLU A 86 20.92 9.39 -25.34
N ALA A 87 21.96 9.83 -24.61
CA ALA A 87 22.91 8.93 -23.95
C ALA A 87 22.26 8.08 -22.83
N LEU A 88 21.33 8.66 -22.06
CA LEU A 88 20.56 7.91 -21.05
C LEU A 88 19.63 6.88 -21.72
N PHE A 89 19.01 7.21 -22.86
CA PHE A 89 18.12 6.30 -23.59
C PHE A 89 18.87 5.16 -24.28
N ALA A 90 20.19 5.26 -24.46
CA ALA A 90 21.03 4.14 -24.88
C ALA A 90 21.21 3.08 -23.77
N HIS A 91 20.99 3.47 -22.51
CA HIS A 91 21.07 2.60 -21.31
C HIS A 91 19.79 2.73 -20.47
N PRO A 92 18.63 2.37 -21.05
CA PRO A 92 17.34 2.78 -20.49
C PRO A 92 17.02 2.07 -19.17
N GLU A 93 17.49 0.84 -18.98
CA GLU A 93 17.29 0.08 -17.74
C GLU A 93 18.07 0.69 -16.58
N GLU A 94 19.36 0.95 -16.78
CA GLU A 94 20.23 1.57 -15.80
C GLU A 94 19.82 3.01 -15.51
N ALA A 95 19.40 3.76 -16.54
CA ALA A 95 18.93 5.13 -16.41
C ALA A 95 17.63 5.20 -15.59
N ALA A 96 16.67 4.29 -15.85
CA ALA A 96 15.43 4.21 -15.09
C ALA A 96 15.69 3.83 -13.63
N ALA A 97 16.57 2.85 -13.41
CA ALA A 97 16.99 2.43 -12.07
C ALA A 97 17.64 3.57 -11.28
N GLU A 98 18.61 4.28 -11.87
CA GLU A 98 19.31 5.38 -11.20
C GLU A 98 18.39 6.58 -10.95
N ALA A 99 17.53 6.93 -11.90
CA ALA A 99 16.54 7.99 -11.72
C ALA A 99 15.57 7.67 -10.58
N MET A 100 15.07 6.42 -10.52
CA MET A 100 14.22 5.95 -9.45
C MET A 100 14.94 6.02 -8.10
N ARG A 101 16.16 5.51 -8.00
CA ARG A 101 16.95 5.52 -6.77
C ARG A 101 17.09 6.93 -6.19
N ARG A 102 17.37 7.93 -7.03
CA ARG A 102 17.46 9.34 -6.60
C ARG A 102 16.12 9.91 -6.17
N LEU A 103 15.05 9.54 -6.87
CA LEU A 103 13.70 9.99 -6.55
C LEU A 103 13.22 9.45 -5.19
N LEU A 104 13.51 8.18 -4.90
CA LEU A 104 13.17 7.52 -3.64
C LEU A 104 13.97 8.04 -2.43
N ALA A 105 15.19 8.53 -2.67
CA ALA A 105 16.03 9.10 -1.62
C ALA A 105 15.53 10.46 -1.09
N ARG A 106 14.56 11.08 -1.76
CA ARG A 106 14.01 12.39 -1.37
C ARG A 106 12.93 12.26 -0.29
N PRO A 107 12.79 13.25 0.61
CA PRO A 107 11.66 13.33 1.54
C PRO A 107 10.32 13.45 0.80
N GLU A 108 9.24 12.91 1.37
CA GLU A 108 7.88 12.98 0.82
C GLU A 108 7.45 14.40 0.46
N GLU A 109 7.67 15.34 1.37
CA GLU A 109 7.31 16.74 1.21
C GLU A 109 7.96 17.38 -0.03
N GLU A 110 9.16 16.92 -0.44
CA GLU A 110 9.85 17.38 -1.64
C GLU A 110 9.39 16.66 -2.92
N ARG A 111 8.89 15.43 -2.78
CA ARG A 111 8.35 14.63 -3.90
C ARG A 111 6.94 15.09 -4.25
N ASP A 112 6.13 15.39 -3.25
CA ASP A 112 4.74 15.82 -3.37
C ASP A 112 4.62 17.32 -3.67
N ALA A 113 5.59 18.11 -3.21
CA ALA A 113 5.75 19.48 -3.68
C ALA A 113 6.36 19.46 -5.10
N LEU A 114 5.55 19.07 -6.08
CA LEU A 114 5.76 19.41 -7.49
C LEU A 114 5.62 20.93 -7.66
N CYS A 115 6.56 21.66 -7.07
CA CYS A 115 6.55 23.11 -6.91
C CYS A 115 6.75 23.85 -8.23
N SER A 116 7.25 23.16 -9.27
CA SER A 116 7.20 23.53 -10.69
C SER A 116 7.60 22.33 -11.58
N ASP A 117 7.29 22.38 -12.88
CA ASP A 117 7.77 21.42 -13.88
C ASP A 117 9.30 21.37 -13.99
N GLU A 118 10.04 22.31 -13.38
CA GLU A 118 11.49 22.38 -13.45
C GLU A 118 12.18 21.82 -12.19
N CYS A 119 11.41 21.40 -11.17
CA CYS A 119 12.02 20.77 -10.01
C CYS A 119 12.63 19.42 -10.39
N GLU A 120 13.75 19.07 -9.75
CA GLU A 120 14.50 17.87 -10.08
C GLU A 120 13.65 16.59 -9.99
N ALA A 121 12.74 16.52 -9.01
CA ALA A 121 11.79 15.42 -8.90
C ALA A 121 10.89 15.30 -10.16
N ALA A 122 10.32 16.41 -10.64
CA ALA A 122 9.50 16.42 -11.87
C ALA A 122 10.29 16.03 -13.13
N VAL A 123 11.58 16.40 -13.19
CA VAL A 123 12.48 15.98 -14.27
C VAL A 123 12.74 14.47 -14.20
N LEU A 124 13.04 13.94 -13.01
CA LEU A 124 13.26 12.51 -12.78
C LEU A 124 12.01 11.69 -13.10
N PHE A 125 10.82 12.12 -12.68
CA PHE A 125 9.56 11.44 -12.99
C PHE A 125 9.32 11.34 -14.50
N ARG A 126 9.50 12.44 -15.25
CA ARG A 126 9.33 12.43 -16.71
C ARG A 126 10.35 11.53 -17.39
N LEU A 127 11.60 11.56 -16.92
CA LEU A 127 12.62 10.67 -17.45
C LEU A 127 12.23 9.20 -17.24
N VAL A 128 11.79 8.83 -16.03
CA VAL A 128 11.32 7.47 -15.74
C VAL A 128 10.13 7.10 -16.63
N GLU A 129 9.12 7.99 -16.74
CA GLU A 129 7.93 7.76 -17.57
C GLU A 129 8.28 7.51 -19.04
N GLU A 130 9.18 8.31 -19.61
CA GLU A 130 9.61 8.13 -20.99
C GLU A 130 10.46 6.86 -21.20
N LEU A 131 11.32 6.52 -20.23
CA LEU A 131 12.13 5.30 -20.30
C LEU A 131 11.27 4.03 -20.24
N VAL A 132 10.19 4.03 -19.45
CA VAL A 132 9.29 2.87 -19.28
C VAL A 132 8.08 2.86 -20.22
N GLN A 133 8.02 3.77 -21.22
CA GLN A 133 6.85 3.92 -22.11
C GLN A 133 6.47 2.66 -22.90
N ASP A 134 7.45 1.79 -23.17
CA ASP A 134 7.27 0.55 -23.95
C ASP A 134 6.98 -0.67 -23.07
N ASP A 135 6.94 -0.49 -21.75
CA ASP A 135 6.71 -1.56 -20.80
C ASP A 135 5.21 -1.98 -20.80
N PRO A 136 4.87 -3.28 -20.76
CA PRO A 136 3.48 -3.73 -20.69
C PRO A 136 2.63 -3.09 -19.58
N ALA A 137 3.27 -2.59 -18.51
CA ALA A 137 2.59 -1.88 -17.41
C ALA A 137 2.28 -0.40 -17.71
N HIS A 138 2.74 0.15 -18.84
CA HIS A 138 2.53 1.56 -19.20
C HIS A 138 1.06 1.82 -19.54
N TRP A 139 0.43 2.76 -18.81
CA TRP A 139 -0.96 3.18 -19.07
C TRP A 139 -1.01 4.41 -19.98
N GLU A 140 -1.98 4.44 -20.91
CA GLU A 140 -2.10 5.51 -21.91
C GLU A 140 -2.24 6.93 -21.33
N LYS A 141 -1.82 7.89 -22.16
CA LYS A 141 -1.63 9.32 -21.89
C LYS A 141 -2.95 10.06 -21.64
N GLU A 142 -3.09 10.62 -20.44
CA GLU A 142 -3.52 12.01 -20.17
C GLU A 142 -3.84 12.16 -18.68
N LEU A 143 -2.83 12.29 -17.82
CA LEU A 143 -3.05 12.68 -16.42
C LEU A 143 -2.00 13.65 -15.91
N ASP A 144 -2.47 14.55 -15.06
CA ASP A 144 -1.71 15.62 -14.39
C ASP A 144 -0.54 15.04 -13.58
N TYR A 145 0.55 15.81 -13.44
CA TYR A 145 1.78 15.41 -12.72
C TYR A 145 1.48 14.98 -11.27
N SER A 146 0.38 15.47 -10.70
CA SER A 146 -0.15 15.08 -9.39
C SER A 146 -0.45 13.58 -9.25
N TYR A 147 -0.59 12.82 -10.35
CA TYR A 147 -0.89 11.39 -10.37
C TYR A 147 0.31 10.49 -10.73
N LEU A 148 1.48 11.05 -11.04
CA LEU A 148 2.68 10.25 -11.39
C LEU A 148 3.14 9.35 -10.23
N TRP A 149 2.92 9.78 -8.99
CA TRP A 149 3.18 8.96 -7.82
C TRP A 149 2.31 7.71 -7.77
N GLU A 150 1.02 7.88 -8.07
CA GLU A 150 0.09 6.75 -8.10
C GLU A 150 0.44 5.74 -9.18
N ARG A 151 0.95 6.24 -10.31
CA ARG A 151 1.45 5.41 -11.41
C ARG A 151 2.64 4.54 -10.98
N LEU A 152 3.67 5.13 -10.38
CA LEU A 152 4.83 4.35 -9.94
C LEU A 152 4.44 3.25 -8.96
N ALA A 153 3.62 3.56 -7.96
CA ALA A 153 3.12 2.55 -7.03
C ALA A 153 2.27 1.47 -7.70
N GLY A 154 1.45 1.82 -8.70
CA GLY A 154 0.74 0.83 -9.51
C GLY A 154 1.69 -0.11 -10.27
N MET A 155 2.79 0.41 -10.83
CA MET A 155 3.83 -0.41 -11.46
C MET A 155 4.53 -1.30 -10.43
N PHE A 156 4.81 -0.78 -9.23
CA PHE A 156 5.34 -1.58 -8.13
C PHE A 156 4.43 -2.75 -7.78
N GLN A 157 3.12 -2.55 -7.68
CA GLN A 157 2.19 -3.66 -7.46
C GLN A 157 2.15 -4.64 -8.62
N PHE A 158 2.07 -4.15 -9.85
CA PHE A 158 1.99 -4.99 -11.04
C PHE A 158 3.18 -5.94 -11.11
N TYR A 159 4.40 -5.40 -11.00
CA TYR A 159 5.60 -6.24 -11.00
C TYR A 159 5.71 -7.10 -9.74
N SER A 160 5.31 -6.62 -8.56
CA SER A 160 5.33 -7.45 -7.35
C SER A 160 4.38 -8.64 -7.48
N ALA A 161 3.21 -8.45 -8.10
CA ALA A 161 2.25 -9.51 -8.36
C ALA A 161 2.81 -10.54 -9.36
N HIS A 162 3.36 -10.09 -10.49
CA HIS A 162 3.99 -10.99 -11.47
C HIS A 162 5.25 -11.66 -10.93
N TYR A 163 6.07 -10.97 -10.14
CA TYR A 163 7.20 -11.58 -9.44
C TYR A 163 6.74 -12.73 -8.54
N ARG A 164 5.62 -12.56 -7.83
CA ARG A 164 5.05 -13.60 -6.96
C ARG A 164 4.42 -14.74 -7.76
N MET A 165 3.65 -14.44 -8.81
CA MET A 165 2.87 -15.43 -9.56
C MET A 165 3.71 -16.20 -10.59
N ASP A 166 4.58 -15.49 -11.30
CA ASP A 166 5.28 -15.97 -12.49
C ASP A 166 6.80 -16.03 -12.31
N GLY A 167 7.33 -15.45 -11.22
CA GLY A 167 8.74 -15.46 -10.90
C GLY A 167 9.55 -14.35 -11.59
N ALA A 168 10.86 -14.36 -11.36
CA ALA A 168 11.78 -13.34 -11.90
C ALA A 168 11.91 -13.40 -13.43
N ASP A 169 11.74 -14.59 -14.02
CA ASP A 169 11.90 -14.81 -15.46
C ASP A 169 10.88 -14.01 -16.28
N TRP A 170 9.63 -13.91 -15.79
CA TRP A 170 8.59 -13.13 -16.44
C TRP A 170 8.98 -11.66 -16.57
N ILE A 171 9.52 -11.07 -15.49
CA ILE A 171 9.97 -9.68 -15.47
C ILE A 171 11.13 -9.46 -16.43
N ALA A 172 12.12 -10.35 -16.42
CA ALA A 172 13.27 -10.26 -17.32
C ALA A 172 12.86 -10.34 -18.80
N GLU A 173 11.86 -11.16 -19.12
CA GLU A 173 11.39 -11.35 -20.50
C GLU A 173 10.45 -10.24 -20.98
N HIS A 174 9.53 -9.78 -20.13
CA HIS A 174 8.42 -8.93 -20.56
C HIS A 174 8.55 -7.47 -20.13
N ALA A 175 9.29 -7.18 -19.06
CA ALA A 175 9.37 -5.86 -18.46
C ALA A 175 10.78 -5.54 -17.93
N PRO A 176 11.83 -5.59 -18.77
CA PRO A 176 13.21 -5.44 -18.29
C PRO A 176 13.48 -4.02 -17.73
N ARG A 177 12.89 -2.98 -18.31
CA ARG A 177 13.01 -1.59 -17.83
C ARG A 177 12.27 -1.38 -16.52
N GLY A 178 11.01 -1.80 -16.44
CA GLY A 178 10.22 -1.79 -15.21
C GLY A 178 10.79 -2.68 -14.11
N GLY A 179 11.40 -3.82 -14.48
CA GLY A 179 12.10 -4.73 -13.60
C GLY A 179 13.35 -4.11 -12.98
N SER A 180 14.16 -3.41 -13.78
CA SER A 180 15.32 -2.66 -13.30
C SER A 180 14.92 -1.50 -12.37
N MET A 181 13.84 -0.78 -12.72
CA MET A 181 13.22 0.21 -11.82
C MET A 181 12.74 -0.41 -10.50
N MET A 182 12.03 -1.55 -10.57
CA MET A 182 11.58 -2.32 -9.41
C MET A 182 12.73 -2.68 -8.49
N ARG A 183 13.80 -3.22 -9.07
CA ARG A 183 15.03 -3.58 -8.36
C ARG A 183 15.63 -2.37 -7.65
N ALA A 184 15.77 -1.23 -8.32
CA ALA A 184 16.32 -0.02 -7.71
C ALA A 184 15.49 0.46 -6.51
N ALA A 185 14.16 0.32 -6.59
CA ALA A 185 13.31 0.66 -5.47
C ALA A 185 13.41 -0.32 -4.31
N TRP A 186 13.50 -1.61 -4.62
CA TRP A 186 13.82 -2.64 -3.65
C TRP A 186 15.10 -2.28 -2.89
N GLU A 187 16.18 -1.95 -3.60
CA GLU A 187 17.46 -1.55 -3.01
C GLU A 187 17.33 -0.34 -2.09
N ALA A 188 16.59 0.68 -2.51
CA ALA A 188 16.40 1.91 -1.76
C ALA A 188 15.46 1.76 -0.55
N ILE A 189 14.46 0.87 -0.61
CA ILE A 189 13.36 0.80 0.36
C ILE A 189 13.16 -0.64 0.88
N PRO A 190 13.79 -1.00 2.01
CA PRO A 190 13.57 -2.26 2.72
C PRO A 190 12.11 -2.64 2.98
N GLU A 191 11.23 -1.67 3.29
CA GLU A 191 9.81 -1.93 3.52
C GLU A 191 9.13 -2.55 2.30
N LEU A 192 9.45 -2.06 1.09
CA LEU A 192 8.94 -2.59 -0.18
C LEU A 192 9.45 -4.02 -0.44
N ARG A 193 10.69 -4.34 -0.02
CA ARG A 193 11.25 -5.70 -0.05
C ARG A 193 10.49 -6.68 0.83
N LEU A 194 10.18 -6.26 2.05
CA LEU A 194 9.50 -7.11 3.01
C LEU A 194 8.05 -7.38 2.60
N ASP A 195 7.37 -6.42 1.99
CA ASP A 195 6.01 -6.60 1.48
C ASP A 195 5.95 -7.52 0.25
N ALA A 196 6.99 -7.52 -0.60
CA ALA A 196 7.11 -8.48 -1.71
C ALA A 196 7.48 -9.90 -1.25
N THR A 197 8.01 -10.08 -0.03
CA THR A 197 8.40 -11.39 0.49
C THR A 197 7.18 -12.13 1.04
N ALA A 198 6.79 -13.23 0.37
CA ALA A 198 5.70 -14.07 0.84
C ALA A 198 6.05 -14.73 2.18
N CYS A 199 5.10 -14.71 3.11
CA CYS A 199 5.11 -15.60 4.26
C CYS A 199 4.27 -16.84 3.89
N GLU A 200 4.55 -18.00 4.49
CA GLU A 200 3.55 -19.07 4.50
C GLU A 200 2.26 -18.54 5.15
N ALA A 201 1.09 -19.06 4.74
CA ALA A 201 -0.23 -18.54 5.10
C ALA A 201 -0.26 -17.98 6.54
N PRO A 202 -0.25 -16.63 6.70
CA PRO A 202 0.10 -16.03 7.97
C PRO A 202 -0.95 -16.33 9.03
N VAL A 203 -0.50 -16.80 10.19
CA VAL A 203 -1.37 -17.13 11.32
C VAL A 203 -1.89 -15.87 12.00
N ASN A 204 -1.15 -14.76 11.89
CA ASN A 204 -1.57 -13.44 12.36
C ASN A 204 -1.07 -12.34 11.42
N TYR A 205 -1.91 -11.95 10.46
CA TYR A 205 -1.52 -10.96 9.45
C TYR A 205 -1.21 -9.58 10.03
N GLY A 206 -1.96 -9.13 11.04
CA GLY A 206 -1.71 -7.84 11.69
C GLY A 206 -0.31 -7.77 12.28
N VAL A 207 0.10 -8.83 12.99
CA VAL A 207 1.47 -8.94 13.50
C VAL A 207 2.51 -8.95 12.38
N LEU A 208 2.24 -9.64 11.26
CA LEU A 208 3.15 -9.67 10.12
C LEU A 208 3.38 -8.27 9.52
N VAL A 209 2.31 -7.49 9.33
CA VAL A 209 2.43 -6.12 8.79
C VAL A 209 3.27 -5.23 9.72
N ASN A 210 3.01 -5.28 11.03
CA ASN A 210 3.80 -4.51 11.99
C ASN A 210 5.26 -4.97 12.02
N ALA A 211 5.51 -6.28 12.02
CA ALA A 211 6.86 -6.82 11.95
C ALA A 211 7.59 -6.32 10.70
N ARG A 212 6.96 -6.35 9.52
CA ARG A 212 7.56 -5.85 8.27
C ARG A 212 7.88 -4.36 8.33
N ARG A 213 6.96 -3.54 8.85
CA ARG A 213 7.19 -2.09 9.02
C ARG A 213 8.35 -1.82 9.97
N ILE A 214 8.39 -2.51 11.09
CA ILE A 214 9.44 -2.33 12.09
C ILE A 214 10.78 -2.84 11.55
N PHE A 215 10.82 -4.03 10.95
CA PHE A 215 12.03 -4.54 10.31
C PHE A 215 12.52 -3.61 9.20
N GLY A 216 11.63 -3.12 8.34
CA GLY A 216 11.99 -2.17 7.30
C GLY A 216 12.55 -0.87 7.88
N ALA A 217 11.91 -0.31 8.91
CA ALA A 217 12.40 0.87 9.60
C ALA A 217 13.77 0.65 10.27
N VAL A 218 14.02 -0.54 10.83
CA VAL A 218 15.31 -0.93 11.42
C VAL A 218 16.38 -1.04 10.33
N LEU A 219 16.09 -1.72 9.23
CA LEU A 219 17.01 -1.89 8.10
C LEU A 219 17.30 -0.56 7.37
N SER A 220 16.34 0.36 7.37
CA SER A 220 16.43 1.70 6.80
C SER A 220 17.05 2.73 7.76
N GLY A 221 17.35 2.36 9.00
CA GLY A 221 17.86 3.30 10.01
C GLY A 221 16.89 4.42 10.40
N LYS A 222 15.57 4.20 10.25
CA LYS A 222 14.51 5.19 10.56
C LYS A 222 14.24 5.29 12.06
N VAL A 223 15.23 5.81 12.80
CA VAL A 223 15.20 5.95 14.27
C VAL A 223 14.00 6.76 14.75
N GLN A 224 13.68 7.88 14.08
CA GLN A 224 12.58 8.75 14.47
C GLN A 224 11.23 8.06 14.30
N TRP A 225 11.04 7.34 13.19
CA TRP A 225 9.84 6.56 12.94
C TRP A 225 9.62 5.51 14.03
N LEU A 226 10.66 4.77 14.43
CA LEU A 226 10.57 3.79 15.51
C LEU A 226 10.18 4.44 16.85
N ALA A 227 10.76 5.59 17.18
CA ALA A 227 10.43 6.33 18.39
C ALA A 227 8.97 6.78 18.42
N ASP A 228 8.45 7.27 17.29
CA ASP A 228 7.06 7.69 17.13
C ASP A 228 6.09 6.50 17.23
N HIS A 229 6.55 5.30 16.83
CA HIS A 229 5.80 4.04 16.92
C HIS A 229 6.08 3.25 18.22
N SER A 230 6.23 3.97 19.33
CA SER A 230 6.34 3.42 20.70
C SER A 230 7.66 2.73 21.05
N PHE A 231 8.74 2.86 20.26
CA PHE A 231 10.04 2.30 20.58
C PHE A 231 11.07 3.36 21.03
N PRO A 232 11.07 3.77 22.31
CA PRO A 232 11.80 4.96 22.80
C PRO A 232 13.34 4.84 22.77
N ASN A 233 13.89 3.63 22.61
CA ASN A 233 15.33 3.36 22.67
C ASN A 233 15.94 2.97 21.30
N ALA A 234 15.27 3.29 20.20
CA ALA A 234 15.70 2.93 18.84
C ALA A 234 17.08 3.47 18.44
N GLN A 235 17.58 4.52 19.12
CA GLN A 235 18.88 5.12 18.84
C GLN A 235 20.07 4.22 19.22
N LEU A 236 19.84 3.14 19.97
CA LEU A 236 20.90 2.28 20.52
C LEU A 236 21.27 1.08 19.63
N TRP A 237 20.67 0.95 18.44
CA TRP A 237 20.85 -0.21 17.59
C TRP A 237 21.91 -0.02 16.49
N PRO A 238 22.58 -1.11 16.05
CA PRO A 238 23.49 -1.08 14.92
C PRO A 238 22.66 -1.05 13.62
N LEU A 239 22.34 0.15 13.16
CA LEU A 239 21.47 0.39 11.99
C LEU A 239 22.22 0.43 10.65
N GLU A 240 23.52 0.12 10.64
CA GLU A 240 24.37 0.21 9.44
C GLU A 240 24.65 -1.19 8.84
N GLY A 241 24.37 -1.35 7.54
CA GLY A 241 25.06 -2.35 6.70
C GLY A 241 24.24 -3.47 6.07
N PHE A 242 22.90 -3.43 6.10
CA PHE A 242 22.06 -4.54 5.59
C PHE A 242 21.09 -4.16 4.46
N SER A 243 21.26 -3.00 3.82
CA SER A 243 20.36 -2.56 2.74
C SER A 243 20.75 -3.02 1.32
N GLY A 244 21.88 -3.73 1.17
CA GLY A 244 22.46 -4.08 -0.14
C GLY A 244 21.70 -5.16 -0.94
N THR A 245 21.89 -5.15 -2.26
CA THR A 245 21.35 -6.08 -3.28
C THR A 245 21.72 -7.54 -3.08
N GLU A 246 22.92 -7.77 -2.58
CA GLU A 246 23.51 -9.08 -2.36
C GLU A 246 23.01 -9.74 -1.06
N THR A 247 22.04 -9.12 -0.39
CA THR A 247 21.49 -9.67 0.85
C THR A 247 20.32 -10.60 0.53
N ARG A 248 20.47 -11.89 0.84
CA ARG A 248 19.35 -12.85 0.80
C ARG A 248 18.55 -12.78 2.08
N TRP A 249 17.22 -12.90 1.96
CA TRP A 249 16.29 -12.80 3.09
C TRP A 249 15.37 -14.00 3.16
N THR A 250 14.93 -14.31 4.36
CA THR A 250 13.83 -15.25 4.59
C THR A 250 12.97 -14.70 5.71
N LEU A 251 11.69 -14.49 5.41
CA LEU A 251 10.68 -14.01 6.36
C LEU A 251 9.75 -15.16 6.71
N THR A 252 9.63 -15.48 7.99
CA THR A 252 8.79 -16.58 8.50
C THR A 252 7.91 -16.06 9.63
N GLN A 253 6.72 -16.64 9.78
CA GLN A 253 5.83 -16.38 10.90
C GLN A 253 5.45 -17.71 11.56
N GLU A 254 5.58 -17.78 12.88
CA GLU A 254 5.14 -18.92 13.67
C GLU A 254 3.66 -18.82 14.06
N ASP A 255 3.05 -19.94 14.46
CA ASP A 255 1.68 -19.99 15.02
C ASP A 255 1.47 -19.07 16.23
N SER A 256 2.56 -18.74 16.94
CA SER A 256 2.56 -17.81 18.07
C SER A 256 2.35 -16.33 17.66
N GLY A 257 2.41 -16.05 16.35
CA GLY A 257 2.46 -14.72 15.76
C GLY A 257 3.89 -14.19 15.63
N GLU A 258 4.89 -14.79 16.26
CA GLU A 258 6.29 -14.35 16.14
C GLU A 258 6.76 -14.35 14.70
N VAL A 259 7.41 -13.27 14.27
CA VAL A 259 7.91 -13.11 12.91
C VAL A 259 9.43 -13.06 12.96
N THR A 260 10.09 -13.85 12.12
CA THR A 260 11.54 -13.90 12.02
C THR A 260 11.97 -13.54 10.61
N LEU A 261 12.83 -12.53 10.51
CA LEU A 261 13.54 -12.13 9.29
C LEU A 261 15.01 -12.52 9.43
N THR A 262 15.43 -13.52 8.67
CA THR A 262 16.85 -13.90 8.55
C THR A 262 17.44 -13.24 7.32
N PHE A 263 18.66 -12.72 7.43
CA PHE A 263 19.35 -12.11 6.30
C PHE A 263 20.82 -12.41 6.27
N THR A 264 21.34 -12.57 5.06
CA THR A 264 22.74 -12.92 4.81
C THR A 264 23.27 -12.03 3.72
N SER A 265 24.26 -11.17 4.03
CA SER A 265 24.97 -10.42 3.00
C SER A 265 25.89 -11.36 2.21
N GLU A 266 25.80 -11.34 0.87
CA GLU A 266 26.86 -11.92 0.02
C GLU A 266 28.02 -10.90 -0.09
N GLY A 267 29.26 -11.40 -0.01
CA GLY A 267 30.51 -10.61 0.13
C GLY A 267 31.56 -11.36 0.96
N GLU A 268 32.84 -10.93 0.92
CA GLU A 268 34.01 -11.67 1.47
C GLU A 268 33.92 -12.04 2.97
N ASN A 269 32.99 -11.47 3.74
CA ASN A 269 32.75 -11.80 5.15
C ASN A 269 31.26 -12.00 5.45
N GLY A 270 30.53 -12.74 4.62
CA GLY A 270 29.07 -12.92 4.69
C GLY A 270 28.53 -12.98 6.13
N LYS A 271 27.89 -11.88 6.55
CA LYS A 271 27.34 -11.76 7.90
C LYS A 271 25.88 -12.17 7.85
N THR A 272 25.53 -13.13 8.68
CA THR A 272 24.13 -13.47 8.92
C THR A 272 23.64 -12.67 10.11
N GLY A 273 22.50 -12.00 9.95
CA GLY A 273 21.77 -11.35 11.03
C GLY A 273 20.34 -11.90 11.07
N THR A 274 19.72 -11.83 12.23
CA THR A 274 18.31 -12.18 12.40
C THR A 274 17.60 -11.07 13.14
N LEU A 275 16.48 -10.61 12.60
CA LEU A 275 15.52 -9.80 13.31
C LEU A 275 14.33 -10.67 13.69
N ARG A 276 13.97 -10.68 14.97
CA ARG A 276 12.82 -11.39 15.52
C ARG A 276 11.85 -10.40 16.10
N TYR A 277 10.57 -10.53 15.77
CA TYR A 277 9.49 -9.72 16.29
C TYR A 277 8.53 -10.59 17.08
N THR A 278 8.48 -10.37 18.39
CA THR A 278 7.52 -11.02 19.29
C THR A 278 6.37 -10.04 19.56
N PRO A 279 5.15 -10.30 19.06
CA PRO A 279 4.03 -9.39 19.27
C PRO A 279 3.58 -9.33 20.74
N GLY A 280 3.09 -8.16 21.16
CA GLY A 280 2.39 -8.02 22.43
C GLY A 280 1.03 -8.70 22.41
N GLU A 281 0.41 -8.94 23.57
CA GLU A 281 -0.92 -9.58 23.61
C GLU A 281 -1.98 -8.70 22.95
N ALA A 282 -1.93 -7.39 23.16
CA ALA A 282 -2.86 -6.45 22.50
C ALA A 282 -2.66 -6.42 20.97
N GLU A 283 -1.42 -6.59 20.50
CA GLU A 283 -1.11 -6.60 19.07
C GLU A 283 -1.58 -7.88 18.36
N LYS A 284 -1.49 -9.02 19.02
CA LYS A 284 -2.06 -10.27 18.49
C LYS A 284 -3.56 -10.13 18.17
N GLN A 285 -4.22 -9.17 18.77
CA GLN A 285 -5.64 -8.88 18.56
C GLN A 285 -5.87 -7.69 17.61
N SER A 286 -4.90 -6.77 17.48
CA SER A 286 -5.04 -5.51 16.74
C SER A 286 -3.75 -5.09 16.06
N LEU A 287 -3.83 -4.70 14.78
CA LEU A 287 -2.70 -4.09 14.06
C LEU A 287 -2.21 -2.79 14.71
N CYS A 288 -3.07 -2.02 15.37
CA CYS A 288 -2.74 -0.64 15.76
C CYS A 288 -2.47 -0.48 17.25
N SER A 289 -2.57 -1.55 18.04
CA SER A 289 -2.41 -1.49 19.50
C SER A 289 -1.28 -2.39 19.96
N GLY A 290 -0.41 -1.90 20.86
CA GLY A 290 0.41 -2.80 21.67
C GLY A 290 1.61 -3.44 21.00
N TYR A 291 2.29 -2.71 20.10
CA TYR A 291 3.54 -3.12 19.44
C TYR A 291 4.43 -4.04 20.29
N GLY A 292 5.05 -4.98 19.61
CA GLY A 292 5.84 -6.05 20.17
C GLY A 292 7.21 -5.65 20.72
N ARG A 293 8.01 -6.69 20.95
CA ARG A 293 9.44 -6.60 21.17
C ARG A 293 10.15 -7.04 19.91
N VAL A 294 11.17 -6.30 19.51
CA VAL A 294 12.01 -6.61 18.37
C VAL A 294 13.39 -6.98 18.90
N GLU A 295 13.99 -8.06 18.43
CA GLU A 295 15.30 -8.53 18.82
C GLU A 295 16.18 -8.66 17.57
N TYR A 296 17.37 -8.05 17.60
CA TYR A 296 18.41 -8.30 16.62
C TYR A 296 19.38 -9.31 17.23
N ILE A 297 19.67 -10.37 16.47
CA ILE A 297 20.58 -11.46 16.84
C ILE A 297 21.67 -11.48 15.78
N ASP A 298 22.92 -11.32 16.21
CA ASP A 298 24.07 -11.38 15.31
C ASP A 298 24.52 -12.82 15.01
N ALA A 299 25.57 -12.95 14.19
CA ALA A 299 26.12 -14.23 13.79
C ALA A 299 26.74 -15.04 14.96
N ASP A 300 27.15 -14.36 16.03
CA ASP A 300 27.73 -14.98 17.22
C ASP A 300 26.64 -15.38 18.25
N GLY A 301 25.38 -15.01 17.98
CA GLY A 301 24.23 -15.28 18.83
C GLY A 301 24.06 -14.25 19.95
N GLU A 302 24.81 -13.15 19.94
CA GLU A 302 24.54 -12.03 20.83
C GLU A 302 23.27 -11.31 20.37
N SER A 303 22.42 -10.93 21.32
CA SER A 303 21.16 -10.27 21.02
C SER A 303 21.00 -8.93 21.72
N VAL A 304 20.39 -7.99 20.99
CA VAL A 304 19.96 -6.69 21.51
C VAL A 304 18.48 -6.54 21.20
N SER A 305 17.67 -6.29 22.22
CA SER A 305 16.22 -6.17 22.09
C SER A 305 15.72 -4.75 22.35
N MET A 306 14.69 -4.37 21.61
CA MET A 306 13.92 -3.14 21.78
C MET A 306 12.47 -3.50 22.04
N THR A 307 11.94 -3.05 23.17
CA THR A 307 10.55 -3.33 23.57
C THR A 307 9.72 -2.07 23.40
N ALA A 308 8.58 -2.16 22.73
CA ALA A 308 7.67 -1.03 22.66
C ALA A 308 7.13 -0.70 24.05
N SER A 309 6.90 0.58 24.33
CA SER A 309 6.31 1.03 25.60
C SER A 309 4.91 0.48 25.87
N THR A 310 4.27 -0.08 24.84
CA THR A 310 2.93 -0.65 24.86
C THR A 310 2.91 -2.17 24.98
N PHE A 311 4.07 -2.83 25.00
CA PHE A 311 4.19 -4.30 24.95
C PHE A 311 3.43 -5.04 26.07
N GLU A 312 3.47 -4.52 27.30
CA GLU A 312 2.82 -5.14 28.47
C GLU A 312 1.35 -4.72 28.63
N LYS A 313 0.80 -3.92 27.69
CA LYS A 313 -0.61 -3.53 27.79
C LYS A 313 -1.50 -4.76 27.57
N PRO A 314 -2.48 -5.00 28.46
CA PRO A 314 -3.34 -6.16 28.34
C PRO A 314 -4.18 -6.08 27.07
N ALA A 315 -4.40 -7.23 26.45
CA ALA A 315 -5.29 -7.42 25.30
C ALA A 315 -6.76 -7.49 25.72
N ALA A 316 -7.10 -6.76 26.78
CA ALA A 316 -8.45 -6.76 27.27
C ALA A 316 -9.32 -6.10 26.19
N GLU A 317 -10.51 -6.68 25.95
CA GLU A 317 -11.68 -5.98 25.39
C GLU A 317 -11.93 -6.11 23.88
N LEU A 318 -11.67 -7.27 23.30
CA LEU A 318 -12.42 -7.70 22.11
C LEU A 318 -13.88 -8.01 22.49
N GLY A 319 -14.81 -7.15 22.10
CA GLY A 319 -16.25 -7.40 22.20
C GLY A 319 -16.90 -7.14 23.55
N ASP A 320 -16.19 -6.60 24.54
CA ASP A 320 -16.81 -6.13 25.79
C ASP A 320 -17.52 -4.80 25.54
N GLU A 321 -18.86 -4.81 25.48
CA GLU A 321 -19.68 -3.62 25.21
C GLU A 321 -19.64 -2.60 26.34
N SER A 322 -19.10 -2.94 27.51
CA SER A 322 -18.89 -1.98 28.60
C SER A 322 -17.69 -1.07 28.39
N LEU A 323 -16.92 -1.31 27.32
CA LEU A 323 -15.71 -0.57 27.03
C LEU A 323 -15.72 0.03 25.60
N PRO A 324 -14.88 1.06 25.33
CA PRO A 324 -14.79 1.69 24.02
C PRO A 324 -14.48 0.70 22.90
N VAL A 325 -14.90 1.03 21.67
CA VAL A 325 -14.53 0.22 20.50
C VAL A 325 -13.03 0.31 20.26
N SER A 326 -12.37 -0.84 20.18
CA SER A 326 -10.92 -0.94 19.94
C SER A 326 -10.59 -1.17 18.46
N ASP A 327 -9.34 -0.93 18.09
CA ASP A 327 -8.81 -1.24 16.74
C ASP A 327 -8.97 -2.72 16.37
N ALA A 328 -8.89 -3.62 17.36
CA ALA A 328 -9.04 -5.06 17.16
C ALA A 328 -10.43 -5.39 16.59
N GLU A 329 -11.47 -4.71 17.10
CA GLU A 329 -12.86 -4.90 16.71
C GLU A 329 -13.19 -4.36 15.32
N MET A 330 -12.29 -3.57 14.72
CA MET A 330 -12.40 -3.08 13.35
C MET A 330 -11.92 -4.10 12.30
N THR A 331 -11.33 -5.22 12.74
CA THR A 331 -11.08 -6.38 11.88
C THR A 331 -12.40 -6.98 11.42
N LEU A 332 -12.58 -7.15 10.12
CA LEU A 332 -13.81 -7.72 9.56
C LEU A 332 -13.88 -9.23 9.78
N GLU A 333 -15.10 -9.80 9.76
CA GLU A 333 -15.31 -11.24 9.98
C GLU A 333 -14.60 -12.14 8.95
N ASN A 334 -14.28 -11.62 7.76
CA ASN A 334 -13.50 -12.30 6.75
C ASN A 334 -11.97 -12.15 6.94
N GLY A 335 -11.53 -11.61 8.08
CA GLY A 335 -10.12 -11.44 8.45
C GLY A 335 -9.48 -10.18 7.87
N VAL A 336 -10.20 -9.39 7.06
CA VAL A 336 -9.66 -8.16 6.46
C VAL A 336 -9.42 -7.10 7.54
N GLN A 337 -8.27 -6.44 7.47
CA GLN A 337 -7.81 -5.41 8.40
C GLN A 337 -7.34 -4.17 7.65
N MET A 338 -7.58 -2.99 8.22
CA MET A 338 -7.01 -1.76 7.66
C MET A 338 -5.48 -1.87 7.57
N GLY A 339 -4.90 -1.31 6.52
CA GLY A 339 -3.46 -1.36 6.28
C GLY A 339 -2.93 -2.63 5.60
N MET A 340 -3.77 -3.62 5.26
CA MET A 340 -3.32 -4.76 4.45
C MET A 340 -2.79 -4.30 3.09
N ASP A 341 -1.64 -4.82 2.65
CA ASP A 341 -1.17 -4.61 1.28
C ASP A 341 -2.14 -5.24 0.26
N TYR A 342 -2.19 -4.65 -0.93
CA TYR A 342 -3.14 -5.04 -1.98
C TYR A 342 -3.06 -6.53 -2.34
N ASN A 343 -1.86 -7.10 -2.43
CA ASN A 343 -1.69 -8.49 -2.86
C ASN A 343 -2.17 -9.47 -1.79
N THR A 344 -1.89 -9.18 -0.51
CA THR A 344 -2.42 -10.00 0.58
C THR A 344 -3.94 -9.86 0.70
N LEU A 345 -4.47 -8.64 0.54
CA LEU A 345 -5.92 -8.44 0.50
C LEU A 345 -6.55 -9.26 -0.63
N LEU A 346 -5.98 -9.25 -1.82
CA LEU A 346 -6.46 -10.04 -2.97
C LEU A 346 -6.42 -11.55 -2.68
N GLU A 347 -5.35 -12.04 -2.05
CA GLU A 347 -5.20 -13.44 -1.64
C GLU A 347 -6.25 -13.85 -0.60
N LEU A 348 -6.48 -13.00 0.42
CA LEU A 348 -7.46 -13.22 1.48
C LEU A 348 -8.89 -13.18 0.94
N LEU A 349 -9.17 -12.24 0.04
CA LEU A 349 -10.47 -12.16 -0.62
C LEU A 349 -10.64 -13.28 -1.65
N GLY A 350 -9.57 -13.88 -2.18
CA GLY A 350 -9.64 -15.00 -3.11
C GLY A 350 -10.08 -14.62 -4.53
N THR A 351 -10.13 -15.63 -5.41
CA THR A 351 -10.35 -15.45 -6.86
C THR A 351 -11.75 -14.97 -7.26
N ASP A 352 -12.69 -14.94 -6.31
CA ASP A 352 -14.05 -14.42 -6.50
C ASP A 352 -14.18 -12.91 -6.21
N ALA A 353 -13.10 -12.26 -5.76
CA ALA A 353 -13.03 -10.81 -5.66
C ALA A 353 -13.05 -10.18 -7.05
N ALA A 354 -13.95 -9.22 -7.26
CA ALA A 354 -14.02 -8.46 -8.50
C ALA A 354 -13.16 -7.19 -8.39
N VAL A 355 -12.43 -6.90 -9.45
CA VAL A 355 -11.76 -5.61 -9.63
C VAL A 355 -12.80 -4.62 -10.17
N VAL A 356 -13.07 -3.55 -9.42
CA VAL A 356 -14.14 -2.59 -9.73
C VAL A 356 -13.51 -1.24 -10.11
N PRO A 357 -13.72 -0.77 -11.36
CA PRO A 357 -13.25 0.54 -11.76
C PRO A 357 -13.93 1.63 -10.92
N VAL A 358 -13.13 2.57 -10.42
CA VAL A 358 -13.62 3.80 -9.78
C VAL A 358 -13.57 4.94 -10.81
N ASN A 359 -14.54 5.87 -10.72
CA ASN A 359 -14.68 7.01 -11.64
C ASN A 359 -13.59 8.09 -11.53
N THR A 360 -12.48 7.79 -10.87
CA THR A 360 -11.33 8.67 -10.71
C THR A 360 -10.07 7.85 -10.93
N ASP A 361 -9.01 8.53 -11.37
CA ASP A 361 -7.70 8.03 -11.81
C ASP A 361 -6.90 7.17 -10.80
N CYS A 362 -7.55 6.74 -9.73
CA CYS A 362 -7.07 5.74 -8.79
C CYS A 362 -7.34 4.32 -9.34
N LEU A 363 -6.38 3.41 -9.15
CA LEU A 363 -6.58 1.99 -9.44
C LEU A 363 -7.85 1.41 -8.76
N PRO A 364 -8.45 0.37 -9.36
CA PRO A 364 -9.77 -0.16 -9.00
C PRO A 364 -9.88 -0.64 -7.54
N ALA A 365 -11.05 -0.42 -6.94
CA ALA A 365 -11.40 -1.03 -5.66
C ALA A 365 -11.60 -2.54 -5.84
N LEU A 366 -11.34 -3.33 -4.80
CA LEU A 366 -11.75 -4.73 -4.79
C LEU A 366 -13.19 -4.82 -4.26
N GLU A 367 -13.98 -5.73 -4.81
CA GLU A 367 -15.32 -6.03 -4.32
C GLU A 367 -15.46 -7.50 -3.97
N LYS A 368 -16.02 -7.76 -2.80
CA LYS A 368 -16.48 -9.10 -2.42
C LYS A 368 -17.74 -8.99 -1.58
N GLN A 369 -18.77 -9.75 -1.96
CA GLN A 369 -20.06 -9.83 -1.25
C GLN A 369 -20.70 -8.43 -1.00
N GLY A 370 -20.61 -7.54 -1.99
CA GLY A 370 -21.15 -6.18 -1.93
C GLY A 370 -20.34 -5.20 -1.08
N VAL A 371 -19.22 -5.62 -0.50
CA VAL A 371 -18.28 -4.76 0.23
C VAL A 371 -17.18 -4.28 -0.70
N ARG A 372 -16.87 -2.99 -0.68
CA ARG A 372 -15.76 -2.40 -1.43
C ARG A 372 -14.56 -2.15 -0.55
N TYR A 373 -13.39 -2.50 -1.05
CA TYR A 373 -12.10 -2.31 -0.39
C TYR A 373 -11.27 -1.35 -1.24
N TYR A 374 -11.01 -0.16 -0.70
CA TYR A 374 -10.26 0.90 -1.33
C TYR A 374 -8.84 0.91 -0.78
N CYS A 375 -7.86 0.82 -1.68
CA CYS A 375 -6.47 0.85 -1.29
C CYS A 375 -5.79 2.12 -1.82
N SER A 376 -5.14 2.86 -0.91
CA SER A 376 -4.32 4.02 -1.25
C SER A 376 -2.85 3.71 -1.01
N ILE A 377 -1.99 4.54 -1.57
CA ILE A 377 -0.53 4.39 -1.49
C ILE A 377 -0.04 5.10 -0.24
N ASP A 378 0.91 4.48 0.44
CA ASP A 378 1.58 5.06 1.61
C ASP A 378 2.98 5.62 1.28
N GLU A 379 3.64 6.17 2.29
CA GLU A 379 4.99 6.74 2.20
C GLU A 379 6.07 5.75 1.69
N SER A 380 5.80 4.44 1.79
CA SER A 380 6.68 3.34 1.38
C SER A 380 6.32 2.74 0.02
N TYR A 381 5.47 3.41 -0.76
CA TYR A 381 5.07 3.02 -2.13
C TYR A 381 4.25 1.74 -2.20
N VAL A 382 3.69 1.33 -1.06
CA VAL A 382 2.87 0.14 -0.98
C VAL A 382 1.42 0.57 -0.98
N ARG A 383 0.61 -0.01 -1.88
CA ARG A 383 -0.83 0.20 -1.84
C ARG A 383 -1.41 -0.67 -0.74
N ARG A 384 -1.97 0.00 0.26
CA ARG A 384 -2.56 -0.60 1.44
C ARG A 384 -4.02 -0.23 1.56
N LEU A 385 -4.82 -1.14 2.13
CA LEU A 385 -6.23 -0.93 2.40
C LEU A 385 -6.41 0.29 3.32
N SER A 386 -7.07 1.33 2.82
CA SER A 386 -7.26 2.61 3.52
C SER A 386 -8.73 2.92 3.79
N SER A 387 -9.64 2.30 3.04
CA SER A 387 -11.06 2.33 3.37
C SER A 387 -11.81 1.06 3.00
N VAL A 388 -12.84 0.73 3.77
CA VAL A 388 -13.83 -0.30 3.45
C VAL A 388 -15.22 0.32 3.47
N SER A 389 -16.02 0.04 2.45
CA SER A 389 -17.32 0.65 2.26
C SER A 389 -18.44 -0.39 2.18
N PHE A 390 -19.50 -0.14 2.95
CA PHE A 390 -20.70 -0.99 3.06
C PHE A 390 -21.90 -0.20 2.54
N ARG A 391 -22.57 -0.71 1.50
CA ARG A 391 -23.70 -0.06 0.83
C ARG A 391 -24.83 -1.04 0.56
N PHE A 392 -26.06 -0.55 0.48
CA PHE A 392 -27.17 -1.30 -0.11
C PHE A 392 -27.05 -1.33 -1.63
N ALA A 393 -27.64 -2.35 -2.25
CA ALA A 393 -27.66 -2.52 -3.71
C ALA A 393 -28.17 -1.28 -4.45
N GLU A 394 -29.19 -0.59 -3.93
CA GLU A 394 -29.72 0.63 -4.56
C GLU A 394 -28.82 1.86 -4.47
N ASP A 395 -27.80 1.85 -3.60
CA ASP A 395 -26.88 2.98 -3.39
C ASP A 395 -25.48 2.72 -3.96
N THR A 396 -25.32 1.66 -4.75
CA THR A 396 -24.05 1.31 -5.40
C THR A 396 -24.27 0.84 -6.83
N ASP A 397 -23.33 1.19 -7.70
CA ASP A 397 -23.23 0.70 -9.07
C ASP A 397 -22.95 -0.82 -9.17
N LEU A 398 -22.62 -1.48 -8.05
CA LEU A 398 -22.50 -2.94 -7.99
C LEU A 398 -23.84 -3.67 -8.05
N ASN A 399 -24.94 -3.00 -7.70
CA ASN A 399 -26.25 -3.61 -7.50
C ASN A 399 -26.22 -4.83 -6.55
N LYS A 400 -25.35 -4.77 -5.52
CA LYS A 400 -25.18 -5.78 -4.47
C LYS A 400 -25.21 -5.09 -3.11
N THR A 401 -25.90 -5.69 -2.15
CA THR A 401 -25.90 -5.22 -0.75
C THR A 401 -24.73 -5.87 -0.01
N ALA A 402 -23.97 -5.07 0.73
CA ALA A 402 -22.93 -5.57 1.63
C ALA A 402 -23.52 -6.49 2.71
N GLU A 403 -23.02 -7.72 2.81
CA GLU A 403 -23.52 -8.71 3.78
C GLU A 403 -22.69 -8.79 5.07
N LEU A 404 -21.44 -8.31 5.04
CA LEU A 404 -20.55 -8.35 6.21
C LEU A 404 -20.95 -7.30 7.26
N PRO A 405 -20.92 -7.65 8.56
CA PRO A 405 -21.03 -6.66 9.61
C PRO A 405 -19.72 -5.89 9.80
N ALA A 406 -19.84 -4.68 10.32
CA ALA A 406 -18.74 -3.91 10.89
C ALA A 406 -18.54 -4.25 12.39
N ALA A 407 -17.67 -3.51 13.07
CA ALA A 407 -17.42 -3.62 14.51
C ALA A 407 -18.73 -3.69 15.31
N ARG A 408 -18.72 -4.44 16.43
CA ARG A 408 -19.90 -4.71 17.27
C ARG A 408 -21.06 -5.39 16.51
N GLY A 409 -20.75 -6.13 15.44
CA GLY A 409 -21.73 -6.85 14.64
C GLY A 409 -22.76 -5.94 13.95
N ILE A 410 -22.43 -4.66 13.74
CA ILE A 410 -23.34 -3.67 13.16
C ILE A 410 -23.54 -3.96 11.67
N ARG A 411 -24.80 -4.00 11.24
CA ARG A 411 -25.18 -4.31 9.86
C ARG A 411 -25.99 -3.18 9.24
N LEU A 412 -25.97 -3.13 7.91
CA LEU A 412 -26.94 -2.34 7.16
C LEU A 412 -28.37 -2.71 7.60
N GLY A 413 -29.21 -1.69 7.80
CA GLY A 413 -30.57 -1.84 8.28
C GLY A 413 -30.75 -1.97 9.80
N ASP A 414 -29.68 -2.09 10.60
CA ASP A 414 -29.79 -2.03 12.06
C ASP A 414 -30.40 -0.69 12.49
N SER A 415 -31.31 -0.69 13.47
CA SER A 415 -31.83 0.58 14.02
C SER A 415 -30.74 1.32 14.80
N MET A 416 -30.76 2.66 14.77
CA MET A 416 -29.86 3.50 15.58
C MET A 416 -29.92 3.13 17.07
N GLN A 417 -31.10 2.78 17.60
CA GLN A 417 -31.24 2.33 18.98
C GLN A 417 -30.48 1.03 19.26
N SER A 418 -30.55 0.07 18.33
CA SER A 418 -29.80 -1.19 18.43
C SER A 418 -28.29 -0.93 18.38
N VAL A 419 -27.83 -0.02 17.53
CA VAL A 419 -26.40 0.35 17.46
C VAL A 419 -25.92 1.00 18.76
N LEU A 420 -26.63 2.01 19.26
CA LEU A 420 -26.27 2.72 20.49
C LEU A 420 -26.34 1.81 21.75
N ALA A 421 -27.14 0.75 21.71
CA ALA A 421 -27.22 -0.22 22.81
C ALA A 421 -25.92 -1.01 23.03
N ARG A 422 -25.10 -1.13 21.98
CA ARG A 422 -23.81 -1.83 21.96
C ARG A 422 -22.62 -0.94 22.37
N MET A 423 -22.89 0.27 22.86
CA MET A 423 -21.90 1.27 23.27
C MET A 423 -21.83 1.39 24.81
N PRO A 424 -20.65 1.69 25.39
CA PRO A 424 -20.38 1.61 26.82
C PRO A 424 -21.08 2.69 27.67
N ASP A 425 -21.01 3.95 27.26
CA ASP A 425 -21.53 5.10 28.01
C ASP A 425 -22.80 5.65 27.37
N ARG A 426 -23.76 4.74 27.12
CA ARG A 426 -25.07 4.89 26.45
C ARG A 426 -25.69 6.29 26.48
N GLY A 427 -25.16 7.22 25.68
CA GLY A 427 -25.81 8.48 25.31
C GLY A 427 -27.05 8.24 24.45
N VAL A 428 -27.95 7.37 24.89
CA VAL A 428 -29.12 6.86 24.14
C VAL A 428 -30.26 7.86 24.05
N THR A 429 -30.22 8.93 24.86
CA THR A 429 -31.17 10.03 24.73
C THR A 429 -30.58 11.05 23.78
N LEU A 430 -31.16 11.14 22.58
CA LEU A 430 -30.85 12.20 21.63
C LEU A 430 -31.16 13.54 22.29
N ASN A 431 -30.15 14.37 22.49
CA ASN A 431 -30.32 15.69 23.07
C ASN A 431 -30.64 16.77 22.03
N GLY A 432 -30.69 16.39 20.74
CA GLY A 432 -30.95 17.29 19.61
C GLY A 432 -29.81 18.28 19.33
N ALA A 433 -28.66 18.10 19.98
CA ALA A 433 -27.47 18.87 19.67
C ALA A 433 -26.93 18.46 18.29
N GLU A 434 -26.28 19.40 17.63
CA GLU A 434 -25.54 19.13 16.40
C GLU A 434 -24.45 18.07 16.63
N TYR A 435 -23.85 18.04 17.83
CA TYR A 435 -22.86 17.05 18.25
C TYR A 435 -23.16 16.54 19.66
N GLN A 436 -23.13 15.23 19.84
CA GLN A 436 -23.37 14.52 21.09
C GLN A 436 -22.30 13.45 21.29
N ALA A 437 -21.51 13.57 22.36
CA ALA A 437 -20.59 12.50 22.75
C ALA A 437 -21.38 11.23 23.14
N VAL A 438 -20.93 10.08 22.65
CA VAL A 438 -21.48 8.76 22.97
C VAL A 438 -20.60 8.07 24.02
N TYR A 439 -19.28 8.16 23.90
CA TYR A 439 -18.33 7.83 24.95
C TYR A 439 -17.00 8.55 24.69
N GLY A 440 -16.15 8.62 25.71
CA GLY A 440 -14.86 9.29 25.62
C GLY A 440 -14.97 10.79 25.35
N TYR A 441 -13.83 11.41 25.12
CA TYR A 441 -13.72 12.81 24.69
C TYR A 441 -12.80 12.87 23.48
N ASP A 442 -13.13 13.74 22.53
CA ASP A 442 -12.32 13.99 21.33
C ASP A 442 -10.92 14.52 21.71
N HIS A 443 -10.01 13.55 21.86
CA HIS A 443 -8.61 13.71 22.20
C HIS A 443 -7.81 12.60 21.53
N SER A 444 -6.63 12.94 21.02
CA SER A 444 -5.75 12.02 20.27
C SER A 444 -5.30 10.75 21.01
N ASP A 445 -5.52 10.68 22.31
CA ASP A 445 -4.88 9.68 23.18
C ASP A 445 -5.91 8.69 23.76
N MET A 446 -7.18 8.78 23.37
CA MET A 446 -8.24 7.89 23.83
C MET A 446 -9.20 7.50 22.71
N ASP A 447 -9.81 6.33 22.83
CA ASP A 447 -10.94 5.92 22.00
C ASP A 447 -12.16 6.80 22.33
N TYR A 448 -12.86 7.26 21.31
CA TYR A 448 -14.04 8.11 21.48
C TYR A 448 -15.08 7.92 20.39
N ALA A 449 -16.34 8.19 20.73
CA ALA A 449 -17.43 8.19 19.77
C ALA A 449 -18.31 9.42 19.92
N TYR A 450 -18.78 9.93 18.80
CA TYR A 450 -19.74 11.02 18.76
C TYR A 450 -20.81 10.78 17.73
N LEU A 451 -22.02 11.21 18.07
CA LEU A 451 -23.18 11.28 17.21
C LEU A 451 -23.36 12.72 16.74
N GLN A 452 -23.48 12.91 15.44
CA GLN A 452 -23.70 14.21 14.81
C GLN A 452 -25.07 14.25 14.15
N PHE A 453 -25.81 15.35 14.34
CA PHE A 453 -27.03 15.63 13.57
C PHE A 453 -26.67 16.52 12.38
N VAL A 454 -26.52 15.90 11.21
CA VAL A 454 -25.95 16.54 10.02
C VAL A 454 -27.04 17.31 9.27
N ALA A 455 -26.80 18.61 9.06
CA ALA A 455 -27.64 19.51 8.28
C ALA A 455 -29.14 19.48 8.67
N ASN A 456 -29.44 19.21 9.93
CA ASN A 456 -30.80 19.00 10.44
C ASN A 456 -31.60 17.91 9.70
N SER A 457 -30.92 16.94 9.10
CA SER A 457 -31.52 15.93 8.25
C SER A 457 -31.34 14.55 8.86
N PHE A 458 -30.11 14.05 8.97
CA PHE A 458 -29.84 12.68 9.40
C PHE A 458 -28.78 12.62 10.49
N TYR A 459 -28.70 11.47 11.16
CA TYR A 459 -27.67 11.21 12.15
C TYR A 459 -26.47 10.47 11.54
N SER A 460 -25.28 10.81 12.00
CA SER A 460 -24.03 10.11 11.69
C SER A 460 -23.30 9.80 12.99
N LEU A 461 -22.89 8.55 13.19
CA LEU A 461 -22.08 8.10 14.33
C LEU A 461 -20.66 7.84 13.83
N ALA A 462 -19.67 8.43 14.48
CA ALA A 462 -18.26 8.13 14.26
C ALA A 462 -17.68 7.45 15.50
N LEU A 463 -17.10 6.26 15.32
CA LEU A 463 -16.31 5.55 16.32
C LEU A 463 -14.85 5.70 15.95
N ASN A 464 -14.03 6.24 16.85
CA ASN A 464 -12.61 6.51 16.61
C ASN A 464 -11.77 5.79 17.63
N THR A 465 -10.73 5.11 17.15
CA THR A 465 -9.80 4.35 17.97
C THR A 465 -8.50 5.13 18.16
N VAL A 466 -7.75 4.80 19.21
CA VAL A 466 -6.43 5.39 19.48
C VAL A 466 -5.41 5.05 18.39
N GLY A 467 -5.59 3.91 17.71
CA GLY A 467 -4.79 3.50 16.56
C GLY A 467 -5.10 4.25 15.26
N GLY A 468 -6.04 5.19 15.29
CA GLY A 468 -6.37 6.05 14.15
C GLY A 468 -7.36 5.45 13.15
N GLN A 469 -8.05 4.36 13.52
CA GLN A 469 -9.15 3.82 12.72
C GLN A 469 -10.46 4.52 13.07
N SER A 470 -11.29 4.73 12.06
CA SER A 470 -12.58 5.41 12.19
C SER A 470 -13.67 4.63 11.47
N LEU A 471 -14.69 4.18 12.20
CA LEU A 471 -15.93 3.64 11.62
C LEU A 471 -17.01 4.71 11.63
N HIS A 472 -17.42 5.14 10.44
CA HIS A 472 -18.52 6.06 10.22
C HIS A 472 -19.79 5.29 9.87
N ILE A 473 -20.89 5.62 10.52
CA ILE A 473 -22.19 4.97 10.37
C ILE A 473 -23.23 6.06 10.12
N VAL A 474 -23.84 6.05 8.94
CA VAL A 474 -24.89 7.01 8.58
C VAL A 474 -26.24 6.34 8.72
N PHE A 475 -27.16 7.02 9.42
CA PHE A 475 -28.54 6.58 9.58
C PHE A 475 -29.47 7.23 8.56
N ALA A 476 -30.41 6.48 7.99
CA ALA A 476 -31.41 6.98 7.08
C ALA A 476 -32.32 8.01 7.79
N HIS A 477 -32.63 9.11 7.11
CA HIS A 477 -33.54 10.15 7.63
C HIS A 477 -34.94 9.59 7.95
N ALA A 478 -35.43 8.65 7.12
CA ALA A 478 -36.82 8.20 7.18
C ALA A 478 -37.15 7.37 8.42
N ASP A 479 -36.24 6.51 8.87
CA ASP A 479 -36.49 5.53 9.92
C ASP A 479 -35.33 5.33 10.91
N ASN A 480 -34.24 6.10 10.77
CA ASN A 480 -33.02 5.99 11.58
C ASN A 480 -32.41 4.58 11.58
N THR A 481 -32.52 3.85 10.48
CA THR A 481 -31.77 2.60 10.26
C THR A 481 -30.41 2.88 9.63
N VAL A 482 -29.41 2.02 9.85
CA VAL A 482 -28.09 2.14 9.23
C VAL A 482 -28.25 2.08 7.72
N LYS A 483 -27.95 3.18 7.03
CA LYS A 483 -28.04 3.30 5.56
C LYS A 483 -26.71 2.95 4.90
N MET A 484 -25.60 3.33 5.51
CA MET A 484 -24.26 3.05 5.01
C MET A 484 -23.24 3.09 6.14
N MET A 485 -22.14 2.39 5.93
CA MET A 485 -20.99 2.42 6.84
C MET A 485 -19.71 2.55 6.03
N ASP A 486 -18.73 3.26 6.58
CA ASP A 486 -17.39 3.32 6.03
C ASP A 486 -16.36 3.20 7.15
N LEU A 487 -15.46 2.24 7.00
CA LEU A 487 -14.28 2.10 7.83
C LEU A 487 -13.11 2.80 7.14
N PHE A 488 -12.36 3.59 7.88
CA PHE A 488 -11.20 4.32 7.39
C PHE A 488 -10.02 4.15 8.32
N TRP A 489 -8.83 4.32 7.76
CA TRP A 489 -7.60 4.49 8.49
C TRP A 489 -6.83 5.64 7.85
N GLU A 490 -6.54 6.70 8.63
CA GLU A 490 -5.59 7.72 8.17
C GLU A 490 -4.22 7.02 8.09
N ILE A 491 -3.82 6.63 6.88
CA ILE A 491 -2.44 6.19 6.60
C ILE A 491 -1.56 7.38 6.94
N ALA A 492 -0.77 7.22 8.00
CA ALA A 492 0.23 8.19 8.43
C ALA A 492 1.40 8.22 7.46
#